data_AF-A0A5N5FWP4-F1
#
_entry.id   AF-A0A5N5FWP4-F1
#
_cell.length_a   1.000
_cell.length_b   1.000
_cell.length_c   1.000
_cell.angle_alpha   90.00
_cell.angle_beta   90.00
_cell.angle_gamma   90.00
#
_symmetry.space_group_name_H-M   'P 1'
#
loop_
_entity.id
_entity.type
_entity.pdbx_description
1 polymer ?
#
loop_
_entity_poly.entity_id
_entity_poly.type
_entity_poly.pdbx_seq_one_letter_code
_entity_poly.pdbx_strand_id
1 'polypeptide(L)'
;MSTGLWLGAHLANINLVTIWAVDYNGYACKSLEQKYRTIQRQRFVFVRNEAAEDFLKMLKEWRKLCICLKLVETGNLEADVEKSMLEFFRKEDEEEEEEEEKEENVGGMLRMILKFLKLIA
;
A
#
# COMPACT_ATOMS: atom_id res chain seq x y z
N MET A 1 -17.00 -12.15 -6.38
CA MET A 1 -16.87 -12.24 -7.85
C MET A 1 -15.55 -12.86 -8.33
N SER A 2 -14.45 -12.80 -7.58
CA SER A 2 -13.11 -13.27 -8.00
C SER A 2 -13.01 -14.77 -8.32
N THR A 3 -13.69 -15.65 -7.58
CA THR A 3 -13.61 -17.11 -7.77
C THR A 3 -14.15 -17.57 -9.13
N GLY A 4 -15.27 -17.02 -9.59
CA GLY A 4 -15.85 -17.36 -10.89
C GLY A 4 -14.96 -16.90 -12.05
N LEU A 5 -14.36 -15.70 -11.92
CA LEU A 5 -13.42 -15.17 -12.89
C LEU A 5 -12.15 -16.03 -12.99
N TRP A 6 -11.64 -16.46 -11.84
CA TRP A 6 -10.47 -17.35 -11.78
C TRP A 6 -10.75 -18.70 -12.46
N LEU A 7 -11.89 -19.32 -12.18
CA LEU A 7 -12.29 -20.57 -12.82
C LEU A 7 -12.45 -20.41 -14.34
N GLY A 8 -13.09 -19.34 -14.80
CA GLY A 8 -13.23 -19.05 -16.23
C GLY A 8 -11.87 -18.81 -16.92
N ALA A 9 -10.98 -18.05 -16.29
CA ALA A 9 -9.62 -17.83 -16.78
C ALA A 9 -8.81 -19.14 -16.83
N HIS A 10 -8.96 -20.00 -15.82
CA HIS A 10 -8.31 -21.31 -15.78
C HIS A 10 -8.73 -22.20 -16.95
N LEU A 11 -10.02 -22.21 -17.31
CA LEU A 11 -10.53 -22.91 -18.49
C LEU A 11 -10.00 -22.33 -19.81
N ALA A 12 -9.69 -21.03 -19.84
CA ALA A 12 -9.07 -20.36 -20.98
C ALA A 12 -7.54 -20.47 -20.99
N ASN A 13 -6.93 -21.29 -20.12
CA ASN A 13 -5.48 -21.38 -19.91
C ASN A 13 -4.79 -20.05 -19.55
N ILE A 14 -5.55 -19.09 -19.01
CA ILE A 14 -5.03 -17.80 -18.53
C ILE A 14 -4.72 -17.92 -17.04
N ASN A 15 -3.48 -17.60 -16.66
CA ASN A 15 -3.04 -17.64 -15.27
C ASN A 15 -3.47 -16.38 -14.50
N LEU A 16 -4.77 -16.23 -14.24
CA LEU A 16 -5.30 -15.15 -13.41
C LEU A 16 -5.00 -15.41 -11.93
N VAL A 17 -4.58 -14.38 -11.21
CA VAL A 17 -4.30 -14.45 -9.76
C VAL A 17 -4.98 -13.28 -9.08
N THR A 18 -5.72 -13.55 -8.01
CA THR A 18 -6.17 -12.48 -7.12
C THR A 18 -5.07 -12.24 -6.09
N ILE A 19 -4.32 -11.15 -6.22
CA ILE A 19 -3.23 -10.83 -5.28
C ILE A 19 -3.77 -10.04 -4.08
N TRP A 20 -4.68 -9.10 -4.34
CA TRP A 20 -5.29 -8.25 -3.32
C TRP A 20 -6.81 -8.37 -3.39
N ALA A 21 -7.45 -8.43 -2.23
CA ALA A 21 -8.89 -8.35 -2.08
C ALA A 21 -9.22 -7.40 -0.93
N VAL A 22 -10.12 -6.46 -1.16
CA VAL A 22 -10.55 -5.46 -0.18
C VAL A 22 -12.05 -5.55 -0.03
N ASP A 23 -12.51 -5.68 1.21
CA ASP A 23 -13.92 -5.71 1.56
C ASP A 23 -14.10 -5.07 2.94
N TYR A 24 -15.22 -4.37 3.16
CA TYR A 24 -15.52 -3.75 4.45
C TYR A 24 -16.10 -4.76 5.45
N ASN A 25 -16.64 -5.88 4.95
CA ASN A 25 -17.27 -6.89 5.79
C ASN A 25 -16.22 -7.91 6.25
N GLY A 26 -15.88 -7.85 7.55
CA GLY A 26 -14.91 -8.76 8.15
C GLY A 26 -15.25 -10.25 8.00
N TYR A 27 -16.53 -10.63 7.93
CA TYR A 27 -16.93 -12.01 7.68
C TYR A 27 -16.67 -12.45 6.23
N ALA A 28 -16.85 -11.54 5.28
CA ALA A 28 -16.53 -11.78 3.88
C ALA A 28 -15.01 -11.96 3.70
N CYS A 29 -14.21 -11.09 4.33
CA CYS A 29 -12.75 -11.18 4.37
C CYS A 29 -12.27 -12.54 4.92
N LYS A 30 -12.76 -12.95 6.10
CA LYS A 30 -12.41 -14.24 6.71
C LYS A 30 -12.79 -15.43 5.82
N SER A 31 -13.98 -15.38 5.22
CA SER A 31 -14.45 -16.42 4.30
C SER A 31 -13.56 -16.54 3.06
N LEU A 32 -13.07 -15.40 2.55
CA LEU A 32 -12.21 -15.33 1.40
C LEU A 32 -10.80 -15.87 1.74
N GLU A 33 -10.25 -15.45 2.87
CA GLU A 33 -8.96 -15.91 3.37
C GLU A 33 -8.92 -17.43 3.60
N GLN A 34 -9.97 -17.98 4.22
CA GLN A 34 -10.06 -19.41 4.49
C GLN A 34 -10.11 -20.26 3.21
N LYS A 35 -10.86 -19.81 2.19
CA LYS A 35 -10.96 -20.51 0.90
C LYS A 35 -9.60 -20.61 0.20
N TYR A 36 -8.82 -19.53 0.21
CA TYR A 36 -7.50 -19.54 -0.42
C TYR A 36 -6.49 -20.37 0.37
N ARG A 37 -6.50 -20.33 1.72
CA ARG A 37 -5.62 -21.19 2.55
C ARG A 37 -5.89 -22.70 2.36
N THR A 38 -7.16 -23.08 2.19
CA THR A 38 -7.56 -24.51 2.09
C THR A 38 -7.39 -25.09 0.68
N ILE A 39 -7.70 -24.31 -0.38
CA ILE A 39 -7.76 -24.82 -1.77
C ILE A 39 -6.48 -24.48 -2.55
N GLN A 40 -5.78 -23.40 -2.21
CA GLN A 40 -4.64 -22.86 -2.94
C GLN A 40 -3.42 -22.79 -2.01
N ARG A 41 -2.75 -23.93 -1.80
CA ARG A 41 -1.58 -24.09 -0.90
C ARG A 41 -0.38 -23.15 -1.20
N GLN A 42 -0.41 -22.37 -2.29
CA GLN A 42 0.76 -21.60 -2.75
C GLN A 42 0.41 -20.25 -3.40
N ARG A 43 -0.66 -19.59 -2.98
CA ARG A 43 -0.97 -18.22 -3.43
C ARG A 43 -1.32 -17.31 -2.26
N PHE A 44 -0.46 -16.34 -2.00
CA PHE A 44 -0.68 -15.28 -1.02
C PHE A 44 -1.70 -14.30 -1.57
N VAL A 45 -2.96 -14.41 -1.11
CA VAL A 45 -3.98 -13.37 -1.32
C VAL A 45 -3.97 -12.48 -0.10
N PHE A 46 -3.64 -11.20 -0.28
CA PHE A 46 -3.72 -10.20 0.77
C PHE A 46 -5.16 -9.71 0.89
N VAL A 47 -5.82 -10.10 1.97
CA VAL A 47 -7.19 -9.69 2.27
C VAL A 47 -7.17 -8.55 3.26
N ARG A 48 -7.72 -7.39 2.89
CA ARG A 48 -7.80 -6.22 3.77
C ARG A 48 -9.26 -5.93 4.12
N ASN A 49 -9.52 -5.80 5.43
CA ASN A 49 -10.84 -5.52 5.97
C ASN A 49 -10.98 -4.03 6.27
N GLU A 50 -11.24 -3.24 5.23
CA GLU A 50 -11.36 -1.78 5.32
C GLU A 50 -12.27 -1.25 4.21
N ALA A 51 -12.74 -0.01 4.34
CA ALA A 51 -13.53 0.62 3.29
C ALA A 51 -12.67 0.87 2.05
N ALA A 52 -13.25 0.73 0.85
CA ALA A 52 -12.53 0.95 -0.40
C ALA A 52 -11.95 2.37 -0.52
N GLU A 53 -12.61 3.36 0.07
CA GLU A 53 -12.16 4.74 0.12
C GLU A 53 -10.88 4.89 0.95
N ASP A 54 -10.79 4.20 2.09
CA ASP A 54 -9.62 4.25 2.96
C ASP A 54 -8.45 3.47 2.35
N PHE A 55 -8.71 2.33 1.72
CA PHE A 55 -7.70 1.63 0.92
C PHE A 55 -7.15 2.51 -0.20
N LEU A 56 -8.01 3.27 -0.89
CA LEU A 56 -7.58 4.19 -1.93
C LEU A 56 -6.74 5.35 -1.39
N LYS A 57 -7.08 5.92 -0.23
CA LYS A 57 -6.26 6.94 0.44
C LYS A 57 -4.88 6.37 0.78
N MET A 58 -4.83 5.17 1.35
CA MET A 58 -3.60 4.47 1.67
C MET A 58 -2.74 4.23 0.41
N LEU A 59 -3.34 3.82 -0.71
CA LEU A 59 -2.61 3.65 -1.97
C LEU A 59 -2.01 4.96 -2.51
N LYS A 60 -2.68 6.11 -2.31
CA LYS A 60 -2.13 7.42 -2.70
C LYS A 60 -0.91 7.78 -1.87
N GLU A 61 -0.96 7.55 -0.56
CA GLU A 61 0.17 7.78 0.35
C GLU A 61 1.31 6.79 0.08
N TRP A 62 0.99 5.51 -0.16
CA TRP A 62 1.96 4.50 -0.55
C TRP A 62 2.72 4.89 -1.83
N ARG A 63 2.02 5.44 -2.82
CA ARG A 63 2.67 5.96 -4.04
C ARG A 63 3.64 7.11 -3.72
N LYS A 64 3.23 8.05 -2.87
CA LYS A 64 4.12 9.16 -2.43
C LYS A 64 5.39 8.61 -1.79
N LEU A 65 5.27 7.62 -0.91
CA LEU A 65 6.42 6.97 -0.28
C LEU A 65 7.32 6.25 -1.28
N CYS A 66 6.75 5.49 -2.22
CA CYS A 66 7.52 4.81 -3.26
C CYS A 66 8.34 5.80 -4.09
N ILE A 67 7.79 6.98 -4.36
CA ILE A 67 8.46 8.08 -5.06
C ILE A 67 9.59 8.66 -4.18
N CYS A 68 9.33 8.96 -2.91
CA CYS A 68 10.35 9.45 -1.98
C CYS A 68 11.52 8.48 -1.81
N LEU A 69 11.23 7.17 -1.80
CA LEU A 69 12.23 6.10 -1.69
C LEU A 69 12.87 5.73 -3.03
N LYS A 70 12.52 6.41 -4.13
CA LYS A 70 12.99 6.12 -5.50
C LYS A 70 12.78 4.65 -5.91
N LEU A 71 11.71 4.02 -5.39
CA LEU A 71 11.32 2.64 -5.71
C LEU A 71 10.61 2.52 -7.07
N VAL A 72 10.24 3.65 -7.68
CA VAL A 72 9.54 3.71 -8.97
C VAL A 72 10.23 4.73 -9.87
N GLU A 73 10.69 4.28 -11.04
CA GLU A 73 11.16 5.17 -12.10
C GLU A 73 9.99 5.99 -12.63
N THR A 74 10.07 7.30 -12.54
CA THR A 74 9.03 8.19 -13.05
C THR A 74 9.72 9.35 -13.75
N GLY A 75 9.39 9.54 -15.03
CA GLY A 75 10.22 10.28 -15.99
C GLY A 75 10.32 11.79 -15.83
N ASN A 76 9.91 12.38 -14.70
CA ASN A 76 9.94 13.84 -14.47
C ASN A 76 10.04 14.20 -12.97
N LEU A 77 10.87 13.46 -12.21
CA LEU A 77 10.65 13.30 -10.78
C LEU A 77 11.21 14.36 -9.83
N GLU A 78 12.21 15.17 -10.17
CA GLU A 78 12.81 16.03 -9.12
C GLU A 78 11.79 16.99 -8.49
N ALA A 79 10.95 17.64 -9.30
CA ALA A 79 9.90 18.53 -8.81
C ALA A 79 8.74 17.79 -8.11
N ASP A 80 8.38 16.59 -8.58
CA ASP A 80 7.30 15.77 -8.00
C ASP A 80 7.74 15.07 -6.71
N VAL A 81 9.00 14.63 -6.60
CA VAL A 81 9.58 14.11 -5.35
C VAL A 81 9.67 15.24 -4.34
N GLU A 82 10.25 16.40 -4.69
CA GLU A 82 10.37 17.52 -3.75
C GLU A 82 9.01 17.99 -3.25
N LYS A 83 8.04 18.16 -4.16
CA LYS A 83 6.67 18.52 -3.78
C LYS A 83 5.99 17.45 -2.95
N SER A 84 6.18 16.17 -3.29
CA SER A 84 5.60 15.06 -2.53
C SER A 84 6.23 14.93 -1.14
N MET A 85 7.55 15.12 -1.03
CA MET A 85 8.25 15.19 0.26
C MET A 85 7.74 16.39 1.07
N LEU A 86 7.74 17.60 0.50
CA LEU A 86 7.26 18.82 1.16
C LEU A 86 5.81 18.70 1.64
N GLU A 87 4.89 18.17 0.82
CA GLU A 87 3.50 17.94 1.24
C GLU A 87 3.35 16.91 2.37
N PHE A 88 4.27 15.94 2.47
CA PHE A 88 4.21 14.88 3.47
C PHE A 88 4.82 15.33 4.81
N PHE A 89 5.94 16.07 4.76
CA PHE A 89 6.57 16.65 5.95
C PHE A 89 5.76 17.82 6.52
N ARG A 90 5.19 18.71 5.69
CA ARG A 90 4.36 19.84 6.16
C ARG A 90 3.08 19.42 6.90
N LYS A 91 2.69 18.14 6.85
CA LYS A 91 1.57 17.63 7.65
C LYS A 91 1.96 17.18 9.06
N GLU A 92 3.25 17.01 9.36
CA GLU A 92 3.72 16.66 10.70
C GLU A 92 4.07 17.91 11.55
N ASP A 93 4.19 19.11 10.93
CA ASP A 93 4.65 20.35 11.60
C ASP A 93 3.52 21.33 12.00
N GLU A 94 2.38 20.85 12.51
CA GLU A 94 1.44 21.71 13.27
C GLU A 94 1.77 21.78 14.78
N GLU A 95 2.88 21.19 15.23
CA GLU A 95 3.41 21.41 16.57
C GLU A 95 4.88 21.88 16.50
N GLU A 96 5.01 23.20 16.64
CA GLU A 96 6.16 24.01 17.09
C GLU A 96 7.35 24.21 16.13
N GLU A 97 7.58 25.50 15.83
CA GLU A 97 8.80 26.04 15.21
C GLU A 97 10.03 25.70 16.08
N GLU A 98 11.12 25.25 15.46
CA GLU A 98 12.48 25.78 15.69
C GLU A 98 13.50 25.20 14.68
N GLU A 99 14.62 25.91 14.56
CA GLU A 99 15.49 26.04 13.38
C GLU A 99 16.37 24.83 13.00
N GLU A 100 16.88 24.94 11.77
CA GLU A 100 17.78 24.10 10.97
C GLU A 100 18.82 23.21 11.68
N GLU A 101 18.88 21.93 11.29
CA GLU A 101 20.14 21.27 10.89
C GLU A 101 19.88 20.33 9.70
N LYS A 102 20.65 20.52 8.61
CA LYS A 102 20.71 19.59 7.47
C LYS A 102 21.48 18.33 7.88
N GLU A 103 20.93 17.53 8.79
CA GLU A 103 21.33 16.14 8.92
C GLU A 103 20.57 15.32 7.88
N GLU A 104 21.25 14.41 7.20
CA GLU A 104 20.67 13.56 6.17
C GLU A 104 19.35 12.96 6.67
N ASN A 105 18.25 13.28 5.98
CA ASN A 105 16.85 13.00 6.29
C ASN A 105 16.50 11.48 6.26
N VAL A 106 17.49 10.63 6.48
CA VAL A 106 17.38 9.18 6.68
C VAL A 106 16.58 8.90 7.96
N GLY A 107 16.76 9.70 9.01
CA GLY A 107 16.04 9.53 10.29
C GLY A 107 14.52 9.72 10.20
N GLY A 108 14.06 10.74 9.46
CA GLY A 108 12.64 10.95 9.18
C GLY A 108 12.07 9.84 8.29
N MET A 109 12.82 9.48 7.25
CA MET A 109 12.45 8.41 6.32
C MET A 109 12.33 7.04 7.01
N LEU A 110 13.24 6.70 7.92
CA LEU A 110 13.20 5.46 8.71
C LEU A 110 12.01 5.42 9.68
N ARG A 111 11.71 6.54 10.35
CA ARG A 111 10.53 6.65 11.22
C ARG A 111 9.22 6.46 10.44
N MET A 112 9.14 7.01 9.23
CA MET A 112 7.99 6.81 8.33
C MET A 112 7.88 5.36 7.88
N ILE A 113 8.96 4.73 7.44
CA ILE A 113 8.97 3.30 7.10
C ILE A 113 8.51 2.47 8.30
N LEU A 114 8.94 2.81 9.53
CA LEU A 114 8.52 2.12 10.75
C LEU A 114 7.01 2.30 11.04
N LYS A 115 6.48 3.52 10.90
CA LYS A 115 5.03 3.78 11.05
C LYS A 115 4.22 2.98 10.04
N PHE A 116 4.68 2.90 8.78
CA PHE A 116 4.00 2.14 7.73
C PHE A 116 4.13 0.63 7.87
N LEU A 117 5.29 0.13 8.29
CA LEU A 117 5.46 -1.31 8.60
C LEU A 117 4.50 -1.75 9.72
N LYS A 118 4.23 -0.87 10.71
CA LYS A 118 3.21 -1.12 11.73
C LYS A 118 1.77 -1.09 11.20
N LEU A 119 1.52 -0.49 10.04
CA LEU A 119 0.21 -0.43 9.39
C LEU A 119 -0.05 -1.62 8.44
N ILE A 120 1.03 -2.31 8.04
CA ILE A 120 1.01 -3.47 7.13
C ILE A 120 1.07 -4.80 7.91
N ALA A 121 1.67 -4.80 9.11
CA ALA A 121 1.72 -5.95 10.02
C ALA A 121 0.41 -6.14 10.81
#